data_AF-A0A3Q9HRU5-F1
#
_entry.id   AF-A0A3Q9HRU5-F1
#
_cell.length_a   1.000
_cell.length_b   1.000
_cell.length_c   1.000
_cell.angle_alpha   90.00
_cell.angle_beta   90.00
_cell.angle_gamma   90.00
#
_symmetry.space_group_name_H-M   'P 1'
#
loop_
_entity.id
_entity.type
_entity.pdbx_description
1 polymer ?
#
loop_
_entity_poly.entity_id
_entity_poly.type
_entity_poly.pdbx_seq_one_letter_code
_entity_poly.pdbx_strand_id
1 'polypeptide(L)' 'MPRDRNGEFKTVLFEPHQRCDNWLEEMIINMYAKGLSARDIAETIEKMYDTKYSASSVSNLTDVALEELNK' A
#
# COMPACT_ATOMS: atom_id res chain seq x y z
N MET A 1 14.02 7.60 -10.68
CA MET A 1 13.35 8.91 -10.88
C MET A 1 14.39 9.93 -11.30
N PRO A 2 14.17 10.67 -12.39
CA PRO A 2 14.95 11.88 -12.67
C PRO A 2 14.81 12.85 -11.49
N ARG A 3 15.88 13.58 -11.16
CA ARG A 3 15.91 14.58 -10.10
C ARG A 3 16.69 15.78 -10.62
N ASP A 4 16.17 16.97 -10.43
CA ASP A 4 16.86 18.23 -10.72
C ASP A 4 17.83 18.59 -9.59
N ARG A 5 18.66 19.61 -9.80
CA ARG A 5 19.67 20.03 -8.83
C ARG A 5 19.07 20.63 -7.55
N ASN A 6 17.89 21.26 -7.66
CA ASN A 6 17.22 21.90 -6.54
C ASN A 6 16.21 20.95 -5.84
N GLY A 7 15.88 19.81 -6.46
CA GLY A 7 14.93 18.83 -5.93
C GLY A 7 13.46 19.22 -6.15
N GLU A 8 13.17 20.19 -7.00
CA GLU A 8 11.81 20.67 -7.30
C GLU A 8 11.10 19.83 -8.37
N PHE A 9 11.82 18.93 -9.05
CA PHE A 9 11.22 18.08 -10.06
C PHE A 9 10.22 17.10 -9.42
N LYS A 10 8.94 17.24 -9.80
CA LYS A 10 7.87 16.28 -9.51
C LYS A 10 7.42 15.59 -10.79
N THR A 11 7.23 14.28 -10.70
CA THR A 11 6.63 13.47 -11.76
C THR A 11 5.14 13.76 -11.88
N VAL A 12 4.65 13.90 -13.12
CA VAL A 12 3.22 14.17 -13.37
C VAL A 12 2.37 12.90 -13.22
N LEU A 13 2.95 11.73 -13.50
CA LEU A 13 2.22 10.46 -13.57
C LEU A 13 1.95 9.80 -12.20
N PHE A 14 2.79 10.05 -11.21
CA PHE A 14 2.68 9.46 -9.88
C PHE A 14 3.33 10.39 -8.86
N GLU A 15 2.86 10.30 -7.62
CA GLU A 15 3.43 11.05 -6.51
C GLU A 15 4.85 10.55 -6.18
N PRO A 16 5.78 11.45 -5.82
CA PRO A 16 7.09 11.03 -5.33
C PRO A 16 6.96 10.08 -4.15
N HIS A 17 7.62 8.92 -4.21
CA HIS A 17 7.57 7.85 -3.20
C HIS A 17 6.27 7.06 -3.14
N GLN A 18 5.37 7.20 -4.11
CA GLN A 18 4.25 6.28 -4.25
C GLN A 18 4.78 4.89 -4.60
N ARG A 19 4.54 3.91 -3.73
CA ARG A 19 5.05 2.52 -3.85
C ARG A 19 3.97 1.51 -4.19
N CYS A 20 2.71 1.87 -3.96
CA CYS A 20 1.54 1.03 -4.14
C CYS A 20 0.48 1.80 -4.93
N ASP A 21 -0.33 1.06 -5.68
CA ASP A 21 -1.55 1.60 -6.26
C ASP A 21 -2.66 1.61 -5.19
N ASN A 22 -3.47 2.68 -5.14
CA ASN A 22 -4.60 2.81 -4.19
C ASN A 22 -5.55 1.60 -4.20
N TRP A 23 -5.73 0.94 -5.35
CA TRP A 23 -6.65 -0.21 -5.46
C TRP A 23 -6.19 -1.41 -4.62
N LEU A 24 -4.88 -1.61 -4.46
CA LEU A 24 -4.35 -2.69 -3.63
C LEU A 24 -4.60 -2.40 -2.15
N GLU A 25 -4.49 -1.13 -1.76
CA GLU A 25 -4.75 -0.67 -0.40
C GLU A 25 -6.22 -0.90 -0.02
N GLU A 26 -7.14 -0.47 -0.88
CA GLU A 26 -8.57 -0.76 -0.72
C GLU A 26 -8.87 -2.26 -0.60
N MET A 27 -8.16 -3.09 -1.38
CA MET A 27 -8.34 -4.53 -1.30
C MET A 27 -7.83 -5.10 0.03
N ILE A 28 -6.67 -4.65 0.52
CA ILE A 28 -6.11 -5.05 1.82
C ILE A 28 -7.06 -4.67 2.96
N ILE A 29 -7.60 -3.44 2.94
CA ILE A 29 -8.56 -2.95 3.93
C ILE A 29 -9.82 -3.80 3.92
N ASN A 30 -10.36 -4.10 2.74
CA ASN A 30 -11.53 -4.96 2.61
C ASN A 30 -11.28 -6.38 3.13
N MET A 31 -10.09 -6.94 2.92
CA MET A 31 -9.73 -8.23 3.47
C MET A 31 -9.63 -8.21 5.00
N TYR A 32 -9.01 -7.16 5.55
CA TYR A 32 -8.93 -6.97 7.00
C TYR A 32 -10.31 -6.78 7.63
N ALA A 33 -11.18 -5.98 7.01
CA ALA A 33 -12.57 -5.76 7.44
C ALA A 33 -13.40 -7.06 7.42
N LYS A 34 -13.08 -8.00 6.53
CA LYS A 34 -13.68 -9.35 6.50
C LYS A 34 -13.13 -10.30 7.56
N GLY A 35 -12.18 -9.85 8.40
CA GLY A 35 -11.61 -10.63 9.50
C GLY A 35 -10.46 -11.53 9.10
N LEU A 36 -9.84 -11.32 7.93
CA LEU A 36 -8.62 -12.04 7.54
C LEU A 36 -7.43 -11.52 8.34
N SER A 37 -6.54 -12.42 8.76
CA SER A 37 -5.33 -12.00 9.46
C SER A 37 -4.32 -11.35 8.51
N ALA A 38 -3.48 -10.45 9.01
CA ALA A 38 -2.45 -9.80 8.19
C ALA A 38 -1.50 -10.80 7.49
N ARG A 39 -1.31 -12.00 8.06
CA ARG A 39 -0.52 -13.08 7.44
C ARG A 39 -1.26 -13.72 6.28
N ASP A 40 -2.54 -14.02 6.44
CA ASP A 40 -3.37 -14.62 5.39
C ASP A 40 -3.51 -13.64 4.20
N ILE A 41 -3.64 -12.35 4.50
CA ILE A 41 -3.69 -11.28 3.50
C ILE A 41 -2.36 -11.22 2.72
N ALA A 42 -1.23 -11.22 3.43
CA ALA A 42 0.09 -11.21 2.80
C ALA A 42 0.29 -12.42 1.87
N GLU A 43 -0.06 -13.62 2.32
CA GLU A 43 0.06 -14.84 1.51
C GLU A 43 -0.88 -14.82 0.28
N THR A 44 -2.09 -14.27 0.44
CA THR A 44 -3.06 -14.15 -0.65
C THR A 44 -2.57 -13.18 -1.72
N ILE A 45 -2.01 -12.04 -1.32
CA ILE A 45 -1.47 -11.04 -2.23
C ILE A 45 -0.20 -11.55 -2.92
N GLU A 46 0.68 -12.25 -2.19
CA GLU A 46 1.89 -12.86 -2.77
C GLU A 46 1.52 -13.88 -3.87
N LYS A 47 0.48 -14.69 -3.66
CA LYS A 47 -0.02 -15.65 -4.67
C LYS A 47 -0.64 -14.99 -5.90
N MET A 48 -1.30 -13.84 -5.75
CA MET A 48 -1.98 -13.18 -6.87
C MET A 48 -1.07 -12.27 -7.69
N TYR A 49 -0.13 -11.59 -7.03
CA TYR A 49 0.63 -10.49 -7.64
C TYR A 49 2.15 -10.69 -7.63
N ASP A 50 2.65 -11.85 -7.19
CA ASP A 50 4.08 -12.21 -7.06
C ASP A 50 4.92 -11.10 -6.37
N THR A 51 4.25 -10.24 -5.62
CA THR A 51 4.83 -9.10 -4.91
C THR A 51 4.87 -9.47 -3.45
N LYS A 52 6.08 -9.48 -2.90
CA LYS A 52 6.32 -9.86 -1.51
C LYS A 52 5.93 -8.73 -0.58
N TYR A 53 4.67 -8.75 -0.13
CA TYR A 53 4.24 -7.92 0.97
C TYR A 53 4.54 -8.64 2.29
N SER A 54 5.32 -8.00 3.14
CA SER A 54 5.53 -8.50 4.50
C SER A 54 4.29 -8.23 5.36
N ALA A 55 4.05 -9.04 6.38
CA ALA A 55 2.94 -8.81 7.31
C ALA A 55 3.01 -7.41 7.95
N SER A 56 4.21 -6.89 8.21
CA SER A 56 4.40 -5.51 8.72
C SER A 56 4.01 -4.45 7.69
N SER A 57 4.28 -4.68 6.40
CA SER A 57 3.79 -3.80 5.32
C SER A 57 2.26 -3.75 5.27
N VAL A 58 1.61 -4.91 5.43
CA VAL A 58 0.14 -5.00 5.48
C VAL A 58 -0.41 -4.25 6.69
N SER A 59 0.19 -4.44 7.88
CA SER A 59 -0.23 -3.76 9.11
C SER A 59 -0.12 -2.24 9.01
N ASN A 60 1.02 -1.72 8.59
CA ASN A 60 1.22 -0.27 8.45
C ASN A 60 0.19 0.35 7.48
N LEU A 61 -0.15 -0.39 6.42
CA LEU A 61 -1.05 0.06 5.37
C LEU A 61 -2.52 0.01 5.82
N THR A 62 -2.90 -0.98 6.63
CA THR A 62 -4.19 -0.95 7.35
C THR A 62 -4.27 0.18 8.37
N ASP A 63 -3.19 0.52 9.06
CA ASP A 63 -3.21 1.61 10.07
C ASP A 63 -3.45 2.97 9.40
N VAL A 64 -2.73 3.27 8.31
CA VAL A 64 -2.94 4.50 7.52
C VAL A 64 -4.37 4.59 6.99
N ALA A 65 -4.90 3.48 6.49
CA ALA A 65 -6.27 3.44 5.99
C ALA A 65 -7.34 3.64 7.08
N LEU A 66 -7.11 3.09 8.28
CA LEU A 66 -7.99 3.31 9.42
C LEU A 66 -7.94 4.77 9.90
N GLU A 67 -6.79 5.44 9.80
CA GLU A 67 -6.68 6.87 10.06
C GLU A 67 -7.46 7.71 9.05
N GLU A 68 -7.46 7.33 7.77
CA GLU A 68 -8.26 8.02 6.74
C GLU A 68 -9.76 7.82 6.91
N LEU A 69 -10.21 6.63 7.33
CA LEU A 69 -11.64 6.34 7.57
C LEU A 69 -12.21 7.01 8.83
N ASN A 70 -11.38 7.29 9.83
CA ASN A 70 -11.78 7.95 11.08
C ASN A 70 -11.74 9.49 11.00
N LYS A 71 -11.47 10.04 9.82
CA LYS A 71 -11.33 11.48 9.57
C LYS A 71 -12.61 12.07 8.97
#